data_AF-A0A7W5NL92-F1
#
_entry.id   AF-A0A7W5NL92-F1
#
_cell.length_a   1.000
_cell.length_b   1.000
_cell.length_c   1.000
_cell.angle_alpha   90.00
_cell.angle_beta   90.00
_cell.angle_gamma   90.00
#
_symmetry.space_group_name_H-M   'P 1'
#
loop_
_entity.id
_entity.type
_entity.pdbx_description
1 polymer ?
#
loop_
_entity_poly.entity_id
_entity_poly.type
_entity_poly.pdbx_seq_one_letter_code
_entity_poly.pdbx_strand_id
1 'polypeptide(L)'
;MKTQRIRLLSAHEHAADTEGAVLTLANDADLLAHALEIASAARVELQFPTFTDGRAFSQAWLVRRRLGFKGDLRATGDVLADQLLQMERTGFSSAVLHEGVDRAEAERQLERFASFYQADVHRAAPWKSGTAADV
;
A
#
# COMPACT_ATOMS: atom_id res chain seq x y z
N MET A 1 6.40 -12.81 13.31
CA MET A 1 6.93 -12.09 12.13
C MET A 1 6.81 -10.61 12.42
N LYS A 2 7.90 -9.83 12.35
CA LYS A 2 7.81 -8.36 12.46
C LYS A 2 7.06 -7.85 11.24
N THR A 3 5.93 -7.18 11.43
CA THR A 3 5.26 -6.46 10.34
C THR A 3 6.24 -5.40 9.83
N GLN A 4 6.66 -5.52 8.58
CA GLN A 4 7.47 -4.49 7.94
C GLN A 4 6.58 -3.27 7.73
N ARG A 5 7.05 -2.11 8.19
CA ARG A 5 6.34 -0.85 8.05
C ARG A 5 6.46 -0.34 6.63
N ILE A 6 5.45 0.42 6.19
CA ILE A 6 5.54 1.15 4.93
C ILE A 6 6.74 2.10 4.96
N ARG A 7 7.57 2.09 3.91
CA ARG A 7 8.71 3.00 3.78
C ARG A 7 8.23 4.37 3.33
N LEU A 8 8.68 5.42 4.02
CA LEU A 8 8.35 6.80 3.67
C LEU A 8 9.48 7.43 2.86
N LEU A 9 9.11 8.02 1.73
CA LEU A 9 10.01 8.65 0.77
C LEU A 9 9.59 10.11 0.58
N SER A 10 10.57 11.00 0.46
CA SER A 10 10.37 12.33 -0.11
C SER A 10 10.28 12.27 -1.64
N ALA A 11 9.76 13.33 -2.25
CA ALA A 11 9.75 13.46 -3.71
C ALA A 11 11.16 13.36 -4.32
N HIS A 12 12.18 13.87 -3.63
CA HIS A 12 13.57 13.79 -4.08
C HIS A 12 14.12 12.36 -4.01
N GLU A 13 13.92 11.65 -2.91
CA GLU A 13 14.33 10.23 -2.79
C GLU A 13 13.63 9.36 -3.84
N HIS A 14 12.34 9.63 -4.10
CA HIS A 14 11.59 8.96 -5.14
C HIS A 14 12.16 9.19 -6.55
N ALA A 15 12.49 10.43 -6.88
CA ALA A 15 13.07 10.79 -8.19
C ALA A 15 14.47 10.19 -8.39
N ALA A 16 15.26 10.04 -7.33
CA ALA A 16 16.56 9.40 -7.37
C ALA A 16 16.48 7.86 -7.50
N ASP A 17 15.38 7.27 -7.04
CA ASP A 17 15.15 5.82 -7.04
C ASP A 17 14.64 5.32 -8.40
N THR A 18 15.59 5.08 -9.31
CA THR A 18 15.36 4.60 -10.68
C THR A 18 15.70 3.12 -10.85
N GLU A 19 15.84 2.37 -9.75
CA GLU A 19 16.30 0.99 -9.79
C GLU A 19 15.18 0.01 -10.18
N GLY A 20 15.49 -0.87 -11.14
CA GLY A 20 14.62 -1.95 -11.58
C GLY A 20 13.51 -1.53 -12.54
N ALA A 21 12.68 -2.50 -12.96
CA ALA A 21 11.53 -2.25 -13.82
C ALA A 21 10.41 -1.58 -13.01
N VAL A 22 10.09 -0.33 -13.35
CA VAL A 22 9.04 0.48 -12.71
C VAL A 22 7.80 0.54 -13.61
N LEU A 23 6.64 0.22 -13.05
CA LEU A 23 5.35 0.35 -13.71
C LEU A 23 4.47 1.34 -12.93
N THR A 24 4.13 2.47 -13.55
CA THR A 24 3.24 3.47 -12.95
C THR A 24 1.84 3.34 -13.54
N LEU A 25 0.84 3.23 -12.68
CA LEU A 25 -0.57 3.06 -13.06
C LEU A 25 -1.43 4.16 -12.45
N ALA A 26 -2.31 4.70 -13.29
CA ALA A 26 -3.35 5.64 -12.85
C ALA A 26 -4.38 4.93 -11.97
N ASN A 27 -5.12 5.71 -11.18
CA ASN A 27 -6.08 5.17 -10.21
C ASN A 27 -7.39 4.64 -10.81
N ASP A 28 -7.54 4.74 -12.13
CA ASP A 28 -8.62 4.19 -12.94
C ASP A 28 -8.15 3.08 -13.89
N ALA A 29 -6.86 2.74 -13.88
CA ALA A 29 -6.30 1.67 -14.69
C ALA A 29 -6.91 0.30 -14.30
N ASP A 30 -7.22 -0.51 -15.31
CA ASP A 30 -7.61 -1.90 -15.12
C ASP A 30 -6.38 -2.77 -14.84
N LEU A 31 -6.18 -3.10 -13.57
CA LEU A 31 -5.04 -3.89 -13.12
C LEU A 31 -4.99 -5.30 -13.71
N LEU A 32 -6.14 -5.88 -14.09
CA LEU A 32 -6.15 -7.22 -14.66
C LEU A 32 -5.58 -7.23 -16.08
N ALA A 33 -5.80 -6.16 -16.84
CA ALA A 33 -5.19 -5.96 -18.14
C ALA A 33 -3.66 -5.84 -18.07
N HIS A 34 -3.13 -5.31 -16.95
CA HIS A 34 -1.70 -5.13 -16.70
C HIS A 34 -1.05 -6.26 -15.88
N ALA A 35 -1.72 -7.42 -15.71
CA ALA A 35 -1.27 -8.46 -14.80
C ALA A 35 0.16 -8.98 -15.08
N LEU A 36 0.54 -9.11 -16.37
CA LEU A 36 1.89 -9.58 -16.77
C LEU A 36 2.97 -8.52 -16.49
N GLU A 37 2.67 -7.26 -16.76
CA GLU A 37 3.57 -6.13 -16.47
C GLU A 37 3.78 -6.01 -14.95
N ILE A 38 2.70 -6.09 -14.17
CA ILE A 38 2.75 -6.10 -12.70
C ILE A 38 3.61 -7.27 -12.20
N ALA A 39 3.47 -8.47 -12.78
CA ALA A 39 4.23 -9.64 -12.35
C ALA A 39 5.74 -9.53 -12.63
N SER A 40 6.13 -8.78 -13.66
CA SER A 40 7.53 -8.59 -14.08
C SER A 40 8.18 -7.33 -13.51
N ALA A 41 7.39 -6.39 -13.00
CA ALA A 41 7.89 -5.18 -12.38
C ALA A 41 8.66 -5.48 -11.09
N ALA A 42 9.74 -4.73 -10.84
CA ALA A 42 10.35 -4.66 -9.52
C ALA A 42 9.53 -3.76 -8.60
N ARG A 43 8.93 -2.71 -9.18
CA ARG A 43 8.13 -1.70 -8.49
C ARG A 43 6.87 -1.36 -9.29
N VAL A 44 5.74 -1.32 -8.60
CA VAL A 44 4.47 -0.82 -9.13
C VAL A 44 4.08 0.43 -8.35
N GLU A 45 3.82 1.51 -9.05
CA GLU A 45 3.39 2.78 -8.48
C GLU A 45 1.90 3.00 -8.77
N LEU A 46 1.10 3.16 -7.74
CA LEU A 46 -0.31 3.53 -7.86
C LEU A 46 -0.48 4.99 -7.46
N GLN A 47 -1.08 5.76 -8.36
CA GLN A 47 -1.23 7.20 -8.21
C GLN A 47 -2.45 7.56 -7.35
N PHE A 48 -2.29 8.58 -6.52
CA PHE A 48 -3.35 9.28 -5.79
C PHE A 48 -3.45 10.70 -6.36
N PRO A 49 -4.32 10.95 -7.36
CA PRO A 49 -4.43 12.28 -7.99
C PRO A 49 -4.90 13.36 -7.02
N THR A 50 -5.79 12.99 -6.09
CA THR A 50 -6.32 13.85 -5.02
C THR A 50 -6.45 13.05 -3.74
N PHE A 51 -6.29 13.69 -2.58
CA PHE A 51 -6.38 13.03 -1.27
C PHE A 51 -7.75 12.37 -1.02
N THR A 52 -8.82 12.83 -1.68
CA THR A 52 -10.17 12.27 -1.55
C THR A 52 -10.38 10.99 -2.36
N ASP A 53 -9.43 10.60 -3.21
CA ASP A 53 -9.60 9.46 -4.10
C ASP A 53 -9.12 8.15 -3.47
N GLY A 54 -10.07 7.27 -3.16
CA GLY A 54 -9.80 5.99 -2.53
C GLY A 54 -9.51 4.82 -3.48
N ARG A 55 -9.57 4.98 -4.81
CA ARG A 55 -9.52 3.83 -5.74
C ARG A 55 -8.20 3.07 -5.68
N ALA A 56 -7.09 3.78 -5.47
CA ALA A 56 -5.77 3.18 -5.36
C ALA A 56 -5.64 2.20 -4.17
N PHE A 57 -6.44 2.34 -3.11
CA PHE A 57 -6.51 1.35 -2.03
C PHE A 57 -7.10 0.01 -2.48
N SER A 58 -8.19 0.05 -3.25
CA SER A 58 -8.82 -1.14 -3.82
C SER A 58 -7.89 -1.81 -4.84
N GLN A 59 -7.21 -1.00 -5.64
CA GLN A 59 -6.17 -1.47 -6.56
C GLN A 59 -5.04 -2.19 -5.80
N ALA A 60 -4.49 -1.59 -4.74
CA ALA A 60 -3.43 -2.19 -3.94
C ALA A 60 -3.83 -3.55 -3.34
N TRP A 61 -5.06 -3.64 -2.83
CA TRP A 61 -5.60 -4.89 -2.31
C TRP A 61 -5.65 -5.97 -3.40
N LEU A 62 -6.11 -5.63 -4.61
CA LEU A 62 -6.17 -6.55 -5.74
C LEU A 62 -4.76 -7.00 -6.16
N VAL A 63 -3.82 -6.06 -6.29
CA VAL A 63 -2.42 -6.34 -6.65
C VAL A 63 -1.81 -7.36 -5.69
N ARG A 64 -2.01 -7.20 -4.37
CA ARG A 64 -1.45 -8.10 -3.37
C ARG A 64 -2.18 -9.43 -3.24
N ARG A 65 -3.51 -9.41 -3.20
CA ARG A 65 -4.33 -10.59 -2.88
C ARG A 65 -4.66 -11.45 -4.09
N ARG A 66 -4.92 -10.84 -5.25
CA ARG A 66 -5.32 -11.57 -6.47
C ARG A 66 -4.15 -11.77 -7.42
N LEU A 67 -3.38 -10.72 -7.69
CA LEU A 67 -2.23 -10.81 -8.61
C LEU A 67 -0.95 -11.32 -7.93
N GLY A 68 -0.94 -11.34 -6.58
CA GLY A 68 0.14 -11.96 -5.81
C GLY A 68 1.46 -11.20 -5.84
N PHE A 69 1.47 -9.95 -6.31
CA PHE A 69 2.68 -9.14 -6.45
C PHE A 69 3.45 -9.00 -5.13
N LYS A 70 4.75 -9.30 -5.17
CA LYS A 70 5.65 -9.28 -4.00
C LYS A 70 6.67 -8.16 -4.00
N GLY A 71 6.81 -7.45 -5.12
CA GLY A 71 7.72 -6.30 -5.24
C GLY A 71 7.23 -5.08 -4.46
N ASP A 72 7.89 -3.94 -4.72
CA ASP A 72 7.56 -2.68 -4.09
C ASP A 72 6.25 -2.13 -4.67
N LEU A 73 5.20 -2.06 -3.87
CA LEU A 73 3.96 -1.39 -4.21
C LEU A 73 3.99 0.00 -3.57
N ARG A 74 4.16 1.03 -4.39
CA ARG A 74 4.42 2.40 -3.98
C ARG A 74 3.19 3.28 -4.20
N ALA A 75 2.82 4.06 -3.19
CA ALA A 75 1.86 5.16 -3.34
C ALA A 75 2.58 6.43 -3.80
N THR A 76 2.07 7.10 -4.82
CA THR A 76 2.58 8.38 -5.33
C THR A 76 1.44 9.39 -5.51
N GLY A 77 1.74 10.69 -5.54
CA GLY A 77 0.75 11.76 -5.69
C GLY A 77 0.41 12.45 -4.36
N ASP A 78 -0.88 12.69 -4.11
CA ASP A 78 -1.37 13.44 -2.96
C ASP A 78 -1.49 12.55 -1.70
N VAL A 79 -0.33 12.09 -1.23
CA VAL A 79 -0.23 11.16 -0.09
C VAL A 79 0.01 11.93 1.20
N LEU A 80 -0.98 11.87 2.10
CA LEU A 80 -0.98 12.53 3.40
C LEU A 80 -0.70 11.57 4.56
N ALA A 81 -0.24 12.11 5.69
CA ALA A 81 0.18 11.32 6.85
C ALA A 81 -0.94 10.44 7.46
N ASP A 82 -2.18 10.92 7.43
CA ASP A 82 -3.35 10.23 7.98
C ASP A 82 -3.75 8.99 7.16
N GLN A 83 -3.34 8.92 5.90
CA GLN A 83 -3.65 7.80 5.00
C GLN A 83 -2.67 6.64 5.11
N LEU A 84 -1.45 6.89 5.60
CA LEU A 84 -0.34 5.92 5.59
C LEU A 84 -0.66 4.60 6.27
N LEU A 85 -1.40 4.68 7.39
CA LEU A 85 -1.81 3.48 8.11
C LEU A 85 -2.77 2.62 7.29
N GLN A 86 -3.72 3.25 6.61
CA GLN A 86 -4.61 2.54 5.70
C GLN A 86 -3.84 1.98 4.51
N MET A 87 -2.87 2.73 3.98
CA MET A 87 -2.02 2.28 2.86
C MET A 87 -1.25 1.00 3.22
N GLU A 88 -0.60 0.97 4.39
CA GLU A 88 0.09 -0.21 4.90
C GLU A 88 -0.87 -1.41 5.01
N ARG A 89 -2.08 -1.19 5.56
CA ARG A 89 -3.09 -2.24 5.71
C ARG A 89 -3.62 -2.76 4.37
N THR A 90 -3.69 -1.91 3.35
CA THR A 90 -4.07 -2.34 1.99
C THR A 90 -2.91 -2.90 1.18
N GLY A 91 -1.70 -2.92 1.74
CA GLY A 91 -0.54 -3.63 1.21
C GLY A 91 0.47 -2.78 0.44
N PHE A 92 0.42 -1.45 0.55
CA PHE A 92 1.52 -0.60 0.09
C PHE A 92 2.78 -0.86 0.94
N SER A 93 3.94 -0.95 0.28
CA SER A 93 5.25 -1.14 0.92
C SER A 93 6.10 0.13 0.93
N SER A 94 5.76 1.12 0.10
CA SER A 94 6.33 2.45 0.17
C SER A 94 5.31 3.54 -0.17
N ALA A 95 5.57 4.76 0.29
CA ALA A 95 4.75 5.93 0.03
C ALA A 95 5.65 7.15 -0.17
N VAL A 96 5.38 7.91 -1.23
CA VAL A 96 6.02 9.21 -1.48
C VAL A 96 5.16 10.28 -0.82
N LEU A 97 5.65 10.88 0.26
CA LEU A 97 4.94 11.89 1.01
C LEU A 97 4.75 13.15 0.17
N HIS A 98 3.56 13.75 0.27
CA HIS A 98 3.29 15.07 -0.29
C HIS A 98 4.24 16.13 0.29
N GLU A 99 4.53 17.18 -0.49
CA GLU A 99 5.37 18.28 -0.04
C GLU A 99 4.77 18.97 1.19
N GLY A 100 5.59 19.24 2.20
CA GLY A 100 5.13 19.85 3.45
C GLY A 100 4.57 18.86 4.48
N VAL A 101 4.45 17.57 4.16
CA VAL A 101 4.19 16.53 5.17
C VAL A 101 5.45 16.27 5.99
N ASP A 102 5.37 16.51 7.30
CA ASP A 102 6.47 16.20 8.22
C ASP A 102 6.62 14.68 8.39
N ARG A 103 7.83 14.17 8.13
CA ARG A 103 8.12 12.73 8.21
C ARG A 103 7.96 12.18 9.62
N ALA A 104 8.34 12.94 10.65
CA ALA A 104 8.22 12.47 12.02
C ALA A 104 6.74 12.37 12.44
N GLU A 105 5.89 13.28 11.97
CA GLU A 105 4.43 13.19 12.15
C GLU A 105 3.85 11.98 11.42
N ALA A 106 4.27 11.74 10.18
CA ALA A 106 3.87 10.55 9.43
C ALA A 106 4.25 9.24 10.15
N GLU A 107 5.45 9.16 10.72
CA GLU A 107 5.90 8.03 11.53
C GLU A 107 5.06 7.86 12.81
N ARG A 108 4.72 8.97 13.50
CA ARG A 108 3.80 8.93 14.65
C ARG A 108 2.39 8.46 14.27
N GLN A 109 1.84 8.90 13.14
CA GLN A 109 0.51 8.47 12.69
C GLN A 109 0.45 6.97 12.45
N LEU A 110 1.51 6.39 11.90
CA LEU A 110 1.63 4.95 11.72
C LEU A 110 1.55 4.20 13.06
N GLU A 111 2.08 4.76 14.14
CA GLU A 111 2.13 4.13 15.49
C GLU A 111 0.89 4.41 16.36
N ARG A 112 -0.07 5.17 15.83
CA ARG A 112 -1.23 5.67 16.58
C ARG A 112 -2.12 4.59 17.21
N PHE A 113 -2.15 3.39 16.62
CA PHE A 113 -2.98 2.30 17.09
C PHE A 113 -2.15 1.06 17.38
N ALA A 114 -2.31 0.49 18.57
CA ALA A 114 -1.62 -0.73 18.97
C ALA A 114 -2.18 -1.99 18.28
N SER A 115 -3.45 -1.99 17.86
CA SER A 115 -4.07 -3.15 17.21
C SER A 115 -5.32 -2.78 16.39
N PHE A 116 -5.71 -3.70 15.49
CA PHE A 116 -6.90 -3.58 14.66
C PHE A 116 -7.83 -4.78 14.83
N TYR A 117 -9.14 -4.49 14.85
CA TYR A 117 -10.19 -5.50 14.84
C TYR A 117 -10.37 -6.16 13.47
N GLN A 118 -10.20 -5.41 12.38
CA GLN A 118 -10.40 -5.93 11.03
C GLN A 118 -9.12 -6.54 10.44
N ALA A 119 -9.32 -7.53 9.57
CA ALA A 119 -8.27 -8.08 8.73
C ALA A 119 -7.63 -7.00 7.84
N ASP A 120 -6.43 -7.27 7.35
CA ASP A 120 -5.73 -6.48 6.36
C ASP A 120 -5.02 -7.41 5.35
N VAL A 121 -4.23 -6.87 4.43
CA VAL A 121 -3.53 -7.70 3.43
C VAL A 121 -2.58 -8.73 4.06
N HIS A 122 -2.02 -8.43 5.22
CA HIS A 122 -1.01 -9.24 5.90
C HIS A 122 -1.59 -10.10 7.03
N ARG A 123 -2.66 -9.65 7.69
CA ARG A 123 -3.23 -10.24 8.90
C ARG A 123 -4.68 -10.62 8.71
N ALA A 124 -5.05 -11.84 9.11
CA ALA A 124 -6.45 -12.23 9.25
C ALA A 124 -7.12 -11.52 10.45
N ALA A 125 -8.43 -11.31 10.40
CA ALA A 125 -9.16 -10.71 11.52
C ALA A 125 -9.03 -11.60 12.77
N PRO A 126 -8.99 -11.02 13.98
CA PRO A 126 -8.87 -11.78 15.23
C PRO A 126 -10.03 -12.74 15.48
N TRP A 127 -11.22 -12.48 14.90
CA TRP A 127 -12.36 -13.38 15.05
C TRP A 127 -12.54 -14.29 13.83
N LYS A 128 -12.16 -15.55 13.99
CA LYS A 128 -12.66 -16.67 13.19
C LYS A 128 -13.41 -17.61 14.13
N SER A 129 -14.74 -17.52 14.19
CA SER A 129 -15.53 -18.60 14.77
C SER A 129 -15.44 -19.82 13.84
N GLY A 130 -14.50 -20.71 14.10
CA GLY A 130 -14.65 -22.15 13.85
C GLY A 130 -14.88 -22.78 15.23
N THR A 131 -15.98 -23.49 15.47
CA THR A 131 -16.29 -24.79 14.88
C THR A 131 -17.79 -24.99 14.68
N ALA A 132 -18.21 -25.31 13.46
CA ALA A 132 -19.43 -26.06 13.18
C ALA A 132 -19.04 -27.33 12.42
N ALA A 133 -18.28 -28.18 13.11
CA ALA A 133 -18.10 -29.60 12.82
C ALA A 133 -17.75 -30.24 14.17
N ASP A 134 -18.44 -31.34 14.50
CA ASP A 134 -18.44 -32.12 15.73
C ASP A 134 -19.33 -31.61 16.87
N VAL A 135 -20.66 -31.77 16.72
CA VAL A 135 -21.53 -32.59 17.62
C VAL A 135 -22.69 -33.15 16.80
#